data_AF-V9I1G6-F1
#
_entry.id   AF-V9I1G6-F1
#
_cell.length_a   1.000
_cell.length_b   1.000
_cell.length_c   1.000
_cell.angle_alpha   90.00
_cell.angle_beta   90.00
_cell.angle_gamma   90.00
#
_symmetry.space_group_name_H-M   'P 1'
#
loop_
_entity.id
_entity.type
_entity.pdbx_description
1 polymer ?
#
loop_
_entity_poly.entity_id
_entity_poly.type
_entity_poly.pdbx_seq_one_letter_code
_entity_poly.pdbx_strand_id
1 'polypeptide(L)'
;MRSLAVVMAVVTTVAMAIGTARGSVSSIISRAQFDRMLLHRNDGACQAKGFYTYDAFVAAASAFPGFGSTGSADAQKREVAAFLAQTSHETTGGWATAPDGAFAWGYCFKQERGASSDYCTPSAQWPCAPGKRYYGRGPIQLSHNYNYGPAGRAIGVDLLANPDLVATDATVAFKTAIWFW
;
A
#
# COMPACT_ATOMS: atom_id res chain seq x y z
N MET A 1 66.19 -5.75 -29.09
CA MET A 1 65.17 -5.20 -28.17
C MET A 1 64.38 -4.12 -28.89
N ARG A 2 63.15 -4.40 -29.32
CA ARG A 2 62.06 -3.42 -29.54
C ARG A 2 60.78 -4.20 -29.87
N SER A 3 59.75 -3.90 -29.09
CA SER A 3 58.57 -4.72 -28.77
C SER A 3 57.57 -4.86 -29.92
N LEU A 4 56.91 -6.03 -30.00
CA LEU A 4 55.64 -6.20 -30.71
C LEU A 4 54.52 -5.52 -29.90
N ALA A 5 53.76 -4.63 -30.52
CA ALA A 5 52.53 -4.10 -29.95
C ALA A 5 51.34 -4.99 -30.38
N VAL A 6 50.73 -5.67 -29.42
CA VAL A 6 49.49 -6.42 -29.59
C VAL A 6 48.33 -5.43 -29.54
N VAL A 7 47.55 -5.33 -30.63
CA VAL A 7 46.30 -4.56 -30.66
C VAL A 7 45.19 -5.41 -30.04
N MET A 8 44.78 -5.05 -28.83
CA MET A 8 43.66 -5.70 -28.13
C MET A 8 42.35 -5.06 -28.58
N ALA A 9 41.58 -5.75 -29.42
CA ALA A 9 40.24 -5.29 -29.82
C ALA A 9 39.27 -5.47 -28.63
N VAL A 10 38.84 -4.36 -28.04
CA VAL A 10 37.80 -4.34 -27.00
C VAL A 10 36.45 -4.41 -27.69
N VAL A 11 35.87 -5.62 -27.76
CA VAL A 11 34.48 -5.81 -28.18
C VAL A 11 33.58 -5.39 -27.01
N THR A 12 33.03 -4.18 -27.09
CA THR A 12 32.04 -3.69 -26.12
C THR A 12 30.68 -4.31 -26.48
N THR A 13 30.25 -5.32 -25.73
CA THR A 13 28.89 -5.83 -25.80
C THR A 13 27.94 -4.78 -25.22
N VAL A 14 27.19 -4.10 -26.09
CA VAL A 14 26.03 -3.31 -25.66
C VAL A 14 24.95 -4.31 -25.26
N ALA A 15 24.84 -4.58 -23.96
CA ALA A 15 23.66 -5.24 -23.42
C ALA A 15 22.47 -4.29 -23.62
N MET A 16 21.60 -4.59 -24.59
CA MET A 16 20.27 -3.98 -24.63
C MET A 16 19.56 -4.39 -23.35
N ALA A 17 19.50 -3.48 -22.38
CA ALA A 17 18.53 -3.58 -21.31
C ALA A 17 17.15 -3.52 -21.96
N ILE A 18 16.54 -4.69 -22.12
CA ILE A 18 15.12 -4.79 -22.44
C ILE A 18 14.42 -4.22 -21.22
N GLY A 19 14.17 -2.91 -21.23
CA GLY A 19 13.28 -2.28 -20.28
C GLY A 19 11.92 -2.89 -20.53
N THR A 20 11.57 -3.92 -19.75
CA THR A 20 10.18 -4.34 -19.62
C THR A 20 9.44 -3.08 -19.21
N ALA A 21 8.50 -2.62 -20.03
CA ALA A 21 7.60 -1.56 -19.65
C ALA A 21 6.98 -2.00 -18.31
N ARG A 22 7.40 -1.37 -17.21
CA ARG A 22 6.91 -1.71 -15.88
C ARG A 22 5.40 -1.48 -15.92
N GLY A 23 4.64 -2.56 -15.87
CA GLY A 23 3.18 -2.49 -15.88
C GLY A 23 2.70 -1.72 -14.66
N SER A 24 1.87 -0.71 -14.89
CA SER A 24 1.10 -0.08 -13.81
C SER A 24 0.11 -1.08 -13.23
N VAL A 25 -0.20 -1.02 -11.94
CA VAL A 25 -1.27 -1.85 -11.34
C VAL A 25 -2.61 -1.71 -12.08
N SER A 26 -2.83 -0.60 -12.77
CA SER A 26 -4.01 -0.37 -13.62
C SER A 26 -4.12 -1.31 -14.82
N SER A 27 -3.05 -2.00 -15.23
CA SER A 27 -3.12 -3.07 -16.23
C SER A 27 -3.54 -4.42 -15.64
N ILE A 28 -3.50 -4.56 -14.31
CA ILE A 28 -3.88 -5.78 -13.58
C ILE A 28 -5.33 -5.71 -13.11
N ILE A 29 -5.74 -4.56 -12.56
CA ILE A 29 -7.08 -4.32 -12.03
C ILE A 29 -7.64 -3.01 -12.57
N SER A 30 -8.78 -3.10 -13.27
CA SER A 30 -9.53 -1.94 -13.73
C SER A 30 -10.32 -1.28 -12.60
N ARG A 31 -10.71 -0.01 -12.78
CA ARG A 31 -11.64 0.68 -11.86
C ARG A 31 -12.91 -0.12 -11.62
N ALA A 32 -13.52 -0.64 -12.68
CA ALA A 32 -14.75 -1.43 -12.57
C ALA A 32 -14.57 -2.72 -11.75
N GLN A 33 -13.40 -3.38 -11.84
CA GLN A 33 -13.09 -4.54 -11.01
C GLN A 33 -12.83 -4.13 -9.55
N PHE A 34 -12.09 -3.05 -9.31
CA PHE A 34 -11.88 -2.50 -7.97
C PHE A 34 -13.22 -2.14 -7.30
N ASP A 35 -14.11 -1.47 -8.03
CA ASP A 35 -15.44 -1.12 -7.56
C ASP A 35 -16.31 -2.34 -7.28
N ARG A 36 -16.19 -3.39 -8.11
CA ARG A 36 -16.90 -4.66 -7.90
C ARG A 36 -16.36 -5.44 -6.70
N MET A 37 -15.05 -5.44 -6.48
CA MET A 37 -14.42 -6.12 -5.34
C MET A 37 -14.76 -5.42 -4.02
N LEU A 38 -14.77 -4.08 -4.02
CA LEU A 38 -15.05 -3.27 -2.84
C LEU A 38 -16.45 -2.64 -2.92
N LEU A 39 -17.44 -3.50 -3.16
CA LEU A 39 -18.80 -3.14 -3.56
C LEU A 39 -19.49 -2.19 -2.58
N HIS A 40 -19.41 -2.49 -1.27
CA HIS A 40 -20.14 -1.75 -0.24
C HIS A 40 -19.29 -0.70 0.50
N ARG A 41 -18.04 -0.45 0.10
CA ARG A 41 -17.15 0.49 0.82
C ARG A 41 -17.70 1.93 0.92
N ASN A 42 -18.61 2.30 0.01
CA ASN A 42 -19.25 3.61 -0.06
C ASN A 42 -20.71 3.61 0.44
N ASP A 43 -21.15 2.51 1.04
CA ASP A 43 -22.45 2.42 1.69
C ASP A 43 -22.58 3.44 2.83
N GLY A 44 -23.81 3.89 3.11
CA GLY A 44 -24.10 4.85 4.19
C GLY A 44 -23.71 4.35 5.59
N ALA A 45 -23.66 3.03 5.80
CA ALA A 45 -23.22 2.44 7.05
C ALA A 45 -21.69 2.44 7.23
N CYS A 46 -20.92 2.69 6.18
CA CYS A 46 -19.46 2.65 6.23
C CYS A 46 -18.85 3.99 6.65
N GLN A 47 -18.01 3.94 7.68
CA GLN A 47 -17.34 5.12 8.24
C GLN A 47 -16.27 5.71 7.30
N ALA A 48 -15.75 4.91 6.37
CA ALA A 48 -14.81 5.33 5.34
C ALA A 48 -15.49 5.69 4.00
N LYS A 49 -16.82 5.87 3.97
CA LYS A 49 -17.56 6.23 2.75
C LYS A 49 -16.91 7.40 2.02
N GLY A 50 -16.59 7.19 0.74
CA GLY A 50 -15.97 8.19 -0.14
C GLY A 50 -14.47 8.39 0.04
N PHE A 51 -13.83 7.72 1.01
CA PHE A 51 -12.41 7.88 1.28
C PHE A 51 -11.53 7.07 0.30
N TYR A 52 -11.82 5.77 0.16
CA TYR A 52 -10.98 4.87 -0.65
C TYR A 52 -11.35 4.91 -2.13
N THR A 53 -10.56 5.65 -2.91
CA THR A 53 -10.74 5.81 -4.35
C THR A 53 -9.76 4.93 -5.14
N TYR A 54 -10.17 4.50 -6.33
CA TYR A 54 -9.29 3.79 -7.25
C TYR A 54 -8.08 4.64 -7.66
N ASP A 55 -8.28 5.95 -7.84
CA ASP A 55 -7.20 6.88 -8.20
C ASP A 55 -6.14 6.96 -7.09
N ALA A 56 -6.56 7.00 -5.82
CA ALA A 56 -5.64 6.96 -4.70
C ALA A 56 -4.85 5.65 -4.63
N PHE A 57 -5.50 4.51 -4.89
CA PHE A 57 -4.86 3.19 -4.96
C PHE A 57 -3.80 3.13 -6.08
N VAL A 58 -4.14 3.55 -7.31
CA VAL A 58 -3.21 3.57 -8.44
C VAL A 58 -2.05 4.54 -8.20
N ALA A 59 -2.34 5.74 -7.67
CA ALA A 59 -1.32 6.71 -7.33
C ALA A 59 -0.35 6.17 -6.26
N ALA A 60 -0.87 5.49 -5.23
CA ALA A 60 -0.02 4.86 -4.22
C ALA A 60 0.83 3.73 -4.79
N ALA A 61 0.25 2.83 -5.58
CA ALA A 61 0.96 1.72 -6.22
C ALA A 61 2.10 2.22 -7.14
N SER A 62 1.94 3.37 -7.79
CA SER A 62 3.00 3.95 -8.63
C SER A 62 4.30 4.27 -7.86
N ALA A 63 4.24 4.44 -6.54
CA ALA A 63 5.41 4.65 -5.69
C ALA A 63 6.15 3.33 -5.33
N PHE A 64 5.55 2.17 -5.62
CA PHE A 64 6.07 0.85 -5.30
C PHE A 64 6.13 -0.02 -6.57
N PRO A 65 7.14 0.19 -7.43
CA PRO A 65 7.14 -0.36 -8.79
C PRO A 65 7.21 -1.89 -8.85
N GLY A 66 7.46 -2.60 -7.75
CA GLY A 66 7.41 -4.07 -7.66
C GLY A 66 6.01 -4.64 -7.39
N PHE A 67 5.11 -3.82 -6.82
CA PHE A 67 3.76 -4.25 -6.46
C PHE A 67 2.88 -4.43 -7.70
N GLY A 68 2.32 -5.63 -7.87
CA GLY A 68 1.47 -5.97 -9.01
C GLY A 68 2.22 -6.06 -10.34
N SER A 69 3.55 -6.12 -10.32
CA SER A 69 4.40 -6.16 -11.53
C SER A 69 5.44 -7.29 -11.50
N THR A 70 5.50 -8.08 -10.43
CA THR A 70 6.50 -9.14 -10.23
C THR A 70 5.96 -10.52 -10.63
N GLY A 71 6.75 -11.27 -11.39
CA GLY A 71 6.43 -12.65 -11.80
C GLY A 71 5.48 -12.75 -12.99
N SER A 72 4.79 -13.89 -13.12
CA SER A 72 3.83 -14.13 -14.21
C SER A 72 2.56 -13.27 -14.06
N ALA A 73 1.76 -13.16 -15.12
CA ALA A 73 0.48 -12.45 -15.06
C ALA A 73 -0.46 -13.00 -13.96
N ASP A 74 -0.44 -14.31 -13.73
CA ASP A 74 -1.21 -14.92 -12.64
C ASP A 74 -0.65 -14.60 -11.26
N ALA A 75 0.68 -14.49 -11.12
CA ALA A 75 1.31 -14.05 -9.88
C ALA A 75 0.95 -12.60 -9.56
N GLN A 76 1.01 -11.70 -10.55
CA GLN A 76 0.65 -10.29 -10.41
C GLN A 76 -0.83 -10.12 -10.00
N LYS A 77 -1.75 -10.85 -10.65
CA LYS A 77 -3.17 -10.87 -10.26
C LYS A 77 -3.37 -11.39 -8.84
N ARG A 78 -2.64 -12.44 -8.47
CA ARG A 78 -2.71 -13.06 -7.14
C ARG A 78 -2.20 -12.12 -6.05
N GLU A 79 -1.13 -11.38 -6.31
CA GLU A 79 -0.60 -10.37 -5.40
C GLU A 79 -1.64 -9.28 -5.13
N VAL A 80 -2.21 -8.67 -6.17
CA VAL A 80 -3.25 -7.64 -6.02
C VAL A 80 -4.48 -8.19 -5.31
N ALA A 81 -4.92 -9.41 -5.64
CA ALA A 81 -6.05 -10.05 -4.96
C ALA A 81 -5.75 -10.35 -3.48
N ALA A 82 -4.55 -10.81 -3.15
CA ALA A 82 -4.15 -11.12 -1.78
C ALA A 82 -4.03 -9.84 -0.93
N PHE A 83 -3.42 -8.79 -1.48
CA PHE A 83 -3.34 -7.48 -0.85
C PHE A 83 -4.74 -6.93 -0.55
N LEU A 84 -5.63 -6.91 -1.55
CA LEU A 84 -7.01 -6.43 -1.39
C LEU A 84 -7.80 -7.29 -0.41
N ALA A 85 -7.59 -8.61 -0.38
CA ALA A 85 -8.27 -9.50 0.56
C ALA A 85 -7.84 -9.23 2.01
N GLN A 86 -6.53 -9.17 2.29
CA GLN A 86 -6.02 -8.91 3.64
C GLN A 86 -6.46 -7.52 4.13
N THR A 87 -6.28 -6.50 3.31
CA THR A 87 -6.71 -5.14 3.68
C THR A 87 -8.23 -5.01 3.78
N SER A 88 -9.00 -5.80 3.03
CA SER A 88 -10.46 -5.88 3.21
C SER A 88 -10.84 -6.48 4.56
N HIS A 89 -10.12 -7.50 5.03
CA HIS A 89 -10.33 -8.07 6.37
C HIS A 89 -10.09 -7.03 7.46
N GLU A 90 -8.94 -6.35 7.40
CA GLU A 90 -8.55 -5.29 8.36
C GLU A 90 -9.57 -4.14 8.46
N THR A 91 -10.35 -3.92 7.40
CA THR A 91 -11.27 -2.79 7.28
C THR A 91 -12.73 -3.21 7.10
N THR A 92 -13.05 -4.48 7.39
CA THR A 92 -14.36 -5.05 7.05
C THR A 92 -15.50 -4.44 7.85
N GLY A 93 -16.60 -4.14 7.18
CA GLY A 93 -17.90 -3.89 7.76
C GLY A 93 -18.86 -5.08 7.65
N GLY A 94 -18.38 -6.24 7.17
CA GLY A 94 -19.23 -7.39 6.86
C GLY A 94 -19.74 -8.11 8.09
N TRP A 95 -20.94 -8.68 7.97
CA TRP A 95 -21.56 -9.57 8.94
C TRP A 95 -22.18 -10.78 8.23
N ALA A 96 -22.61 -11.79 8.99
CA ALA A 96 -23.03 -13.08 8.45
C ALA A 96 -24.16 -13.01 7.40
N THR A 97 -25.05 -12.03 7.51
CA THR A 97 -26.20 -11.82 6.62
C THR A 97 -26.11 -10.50 5.83
N ALA A 98 -24.89 -9.99 5.63
CA ALA A 98 -24.69 -8.75 4.90
C ALA A 98 -25.16 -8.88 3.44
N PRO A 99 -25.75 -7.83 2.85
CA PRO A 99 -26.04 -7.79 1.41
C PRO A 99 -24.80 -8.18 0.59
N ASP A 100 -24.98 -9.07 -0.38
CA ASP A 100 -23.91 -9.64 -1.23
C ASP A 100 -22.82 -10.42 -0.48
N GLY A 101 -23.07 -10.77 0.79
CA GLY A 101 -22.20 -11.55 1.64
C GLY A 101 -21.12 -10.73 2.35
N ALA A 102 -20.60 -11.25 3.47
CA ALA A 102 -19.65 -10.54 4.33
C ALA A 102 -18.38 -10.05 3.62
N PHE A 103 -17.95 -10.73 2.55
CA PHE A 103 -16.71 -10.41 1.83
C PHE A 103 -16.85 -9.22 0.86
N ALA A 104 -18.07 -8.75 0.59
CA ALA A 104 -18.32 -7.57 -0.23
C ALA A 104 -18.17 -6.24 0.54
N TRP A 105 -17.84 -6.31 1.84
CA TRP A 105 -17.83 -5.20 2.80
C TRP A 105 -16.43 -4.80 3.28
N GLY A 106 -15.39 -5.16 2.53
CA GLY A 106 -14.04 -4.62 2.76
C GLY A 106 -14.00 -3.09 2.60
N TYR A 107 -13.01 -2.44 3.21
CA TYR A 107 -12.77 -1.00 3.10
C TYR A 107 -13.89 -0.13 3.69
N CYS A 108 -14.66 -0.66 4.62
CA CYS A 108 -15.74 0.05 5.31
C CYS A 108 -15.22 0.99 6.42
N PHE A 109 -14.06 0.66 7.00
CA PHE A 109 -13.37 1.45 8.03
C PHE A 109 -12.00 1.96 7.56
N LYS A 110 -11.56 3.07 8.14
CA LYS A 110 -10.23 3.67 7.89
C LYS A 110 -9.39 3.92 9.13
N GLN A 111 -9.94 3.59 10.28
CA GLN A 111 -9.27 3.68 11.57
C GLN A 111 -9.88 2.68 12.54
N GLU A 112 -9.07 2.27 13.51
CA GLU A 112 -9.44 1.34 14.56
C GLU A 112 -10.65 1.84 15.33
N ARG A 113 -11.55 0.91 15.66
CA ARG A 113 -12.77 1.20 16.41
C ARG A 113 -12.50 1.06 17.91
N GLY A 114 -12.73 2.12 18.67
CA GLY A 114 -12.67 2.06 20.13
C GLY A 114 -11.26 1.96 20.72
N ALA A 115 -10.24 2.45 19.99
CA ALA A 115 -8.86 2.45 20.45
C ALA A 115 -8.71 3.13 21.83
N SER A 116 -8.32 2.36 22.85
CA SER A 116 -8.08 2.84 24.22
C SER A 116 -6.61 3.08 24.53
N SER A 117 -5.69 2.45 23.78
CA SER A 117 -4.24 2.64 23.87
C SER A 117 -3.76 3.73 22.90
N ASP A 118 -2.64 4.35 23.21
CA ASP A 118 -1.95 5.27 22.30
C ASP A 118 -1.06 4.55 21.30
N TYR A 119 -0.85 3.24 21.49
CA TYR A 119 0.07 2.41 20.69
C TYR A 119 1.48 3.03 20.63
N CYS A 120 1.87 3.69 21.72
CA CYS A 120 3.19 4.29 21.88
C CYS A 120 4.09 3.31 22.64
N THR A 121 5.14 2.82 21.96
CA THR A 121 6.20 2.02 22.56
C THR A 121 7.46 2.89 22.68
N PRO A 122 8.08 3.01 23.87
CA PRO A 122 9.31 3.79 24.04
C PRO A 122 10.38 3.39 23.01
N SER A 123 10.88 4.38 22.27
CA SER A 123 11.88 4.17 21.22
C SER A 123 12.72 5.43 21.05
N ALA A 124 14.05 5.28 21.03
CA ALA A 124 14.95 6.38 20.72
C ALA A 124 14.93 6.74 19.22
N GLN A 125 14.69 5.75 18.35
CA GLN A 125 14.68 5.95 16.90
C GLN A 125 13.35 6.51 16.40
N TRP A 126 12.25 6.11 17.04
CA TRP A 126 10.89 6.48 16.65
C TRP A 126 10.11 7.01 17.86
N PRO A 127 10.53 8.13 18.46
CA PRO A 127 9.88 8.65 19.66
C PRO A 127 8.42 9.04 19.37
N CYS A 128 7.54 8.77 20.32
CA CYS A 128 6.14 9.17 20.20
C CYS A 128 6.03 10.70 20.26
N ALA A 129 5.37 11.29 19.27
CA ALA A 129 5.08 12.71 19.27
C ALA A 129 4.06 13.05 20.37
N PRO A 130 4.25 14.13 21.14
CA PRO A 130 3.32 14.52 22.21
C PRO A 130 1.87 14.66 21.71
N GLY A 131 0.93 14.03 22.42
CA GLY A 131 -0.49 14.08 22.10
C GLY A 131 -0.90 13.30 20.84
N LYS A 132 0.00 12.54 20.22
CA LYS A 132 -0.29 11.71 19.05
C LYS A 132 -0.49 10.25 19.45
N ARG A 133 -1.39 9.58 18.72
CA ARG A 133 -1.77 8.19 18.93
C ARG A 133 -1.58 7.38 17.66
N TYR A 134 -1.06 6.17 17.78
CA TYR A 134 -0.64 5.30 16.68
C TYR A 134 -1.51 4.05 16.54
N TYR A 135 -2.80 4.17 16.85
CA TYR A 135 -3.79 3.12 16.61
C TYR A 135 -3.94 2.80 15.12
N GLY A 136 -4.62 1.70 14.80
CA GLY A 136 -4.81 1.23 13.43
C GLY A 136 -5.40 2.30 12.52
N ARG A 137 -4.74 2.59 11.39
CA ARG A 137 -5.29 3.45 10.32
C ARG A 137 -5.02 2.89 8.94
N GLY A 138 -5.86 3.27 7.99
CA GLY A 138 -5.74 2.89 6.58
C GLY A 138 -6.04 1.41 6.31
N PRO A 139 -5.76 0.93 5.09
CA PRO A 139 -6.13 -0.41 4.63
C PRO A 139 -5.48 -1.55 5.41
N ILE A 140 -4.25 -1.38 5.89
CA ILE A 140 -3.52 -2.42 6.64
C ILE A 140 -3.65 -2.25 8.17
N GLN A 141 -4.47 -1.30 8.63
CA GLN A 141 -4.56 -0.91 10.04
C GLN A 141 -3.17 -0.69 10.67
N LEU A 142 -2.35 0.14 9.99
CA LEU A 142 -1.00 0.47 10.45
C LEU A 142 -1.05 0.96 11.90
N SER A 143 -0.30 0.29 12.77
CA SER A 143 -0.34 0.51 14.21
C SER A 143 1.07 0.62 14.78
N HIS A 144 1.23 1.34 15.88
CA HIS A 144 2.48 1.64 16.61
C HIS A 144 3.43 2.65 15.98
N ASN A 145 4.00 3.52 16.82
CA ASN A 145 5.00 4.53 16.45
C ASN A 145 6.20 3.93 15.68
N TYR A 146 6.64 2.73 16.04
CA TYR A 146 7.73 2.04 15.37
C TYR A 146 7.38 1.52 13.97
N ASN A 147 6.10 1.54 13.56
CA ASN A 147 5.69 1.31 12.18
C ASN A 147 5.38 2.63 11.45
N TYR A 148 4.71 3.58 12.11
CA TYR A 148 4.44 4.91 11.53
C TYR A 148 5.73 5.65 11.17
N GLY A 149 6.76 5.59 12.02
CA GLY A 149 8.06 6.18 11.77
C GLY A 149 8.73 5.70 10.47
N PRO A 150 9.05 4.41 10.32
CA PRO A 150 9.68 3.90 9.11
C PRO A 150 8.76 3.96 7.88
N ALA A 151 7.44 3.76 8.02
CA ALA A 151 6.50 3.94 6.92
C ALA A 151 6.56 5.38 6.38
N GLY A 152 6.47 6.37 7.29
CA GLY A 152 6.55 7.77 6.94
C GLY A 152 7.85 8.13 6.23
N ARG A 153 8.98 7.64 6.76
CA ARG A 153 10.30 7.80 6.11
C ARG A 153 10.31 7.23 4.69
N ALA A 154 9.77 6.03 4.48
CA ALA A 154 9.78 5.37 3.18
C ALA A 154 8.93 6.10 2.14
N ILE A 155 7.80 6.69 2.56
CA ILE A 155 6.87 7.36 1.65
C ILE A 155 7.08 8.89 1.56
N GLY A 156 8.06 9.43 2.28
CA GLY A 156 8.39 10.85 2.31
C GLY A 156 7.38 11.72 3.06
N VAL A 157 6.70 11.18 4.07
CA VAL A 157 5.67 11.87 4.87
C VAL A 157 5.98 11.73 6.36
N ASP A 158 5.96 12.81 7.14
CA ASP A 158 6.17 12.71 8.59
C ASP A 158 4.92 12.19 9.31
N LEU A 159 4.77 10.85 9.29
CA LEU A 159 3.69 10.13 9.95
C LEU A 159 3.90 9.97 11.46
N LEU A 160 5.11 10.24 11.97
CA LEU A 160 5.37 10.17 13.41
C LEU A 160 4.75 11.39 14.11
N ALA A 161 4.90 12.58 13.52
CA ALA A 161 4.23 13.79 13.98
C ALA A 161 2.77 13.91 13.48
N ASN A 162 2.45 13.34 12.32
CA ASN A 162 1.12 13.46 11.69
C ASN A 162 0.49 12.10 11.35
N PRO A 163 0.25 11.22 12.34
CA PRO A 163 -0.30 9.88 12.07
C PRO A 163 -1.71 9.91 11.47
N ASP A 164 -2.48 10.97 11.71
CA ASP A 164 -3.84 11.13 11.16
C ASP A 164 -3.88 11.28 9.64
N LEU A 165 -2.75 11.58 8.98
CA LEU A 165 -2.66 11.59 7.52
C LEU A 165 -3.04 10.22 6.92
N VAL A 166 -2.77 9.12 7.63
CA VAL A 166 -3.15 7.77 7.18
C VAL A 166 -4.69 7.57 7.13
N ALA A 167 -5.47 8.39 7.82
CA ALA A 167 -6.94 8.36 7.80
C ALA A 167 -7.59 9.58 7.14
N THR A 168 -6.80 10.55 6.66
CA THR A 168 -7.29 11.81 6.06
C THR A 168 -6.80 12.03 4.63
N ASP A 169 -5.73 11.36 4.21
CA ASP A 169 -5.27 11.30 2.82
C ASP A 169 -5.29 9.84 2.33
N ALA A 170 -6.15 9.56 1.34
CA ALA A 170 -6.35 8.21 0.83
C ALA A 170 -5.11 7.65 0.11
N THR A 171 -4.32 8.51 -0.56
CA THR A 171 -3.07 8.08 -1.20
C THR A 171 -2.03 7.73 -0.15
N VAL A 172 -1.91 8.51 0.92
CA VAL A 172 -1.05 8.16 2.08
C VAL A 172 -1.51 6.85 2.71
N ALA A 173 -2.81 6.67 2.91
CA ALA A 173 -3.38 5.43 3.46
C ALA A 173 -2.99 4.19 2.64
N PHE A 174 -3.15 4.24 1.31
CA PHE A 174 -2.72 3.15 0.44
C PHE A 174 -1.20 2.99 0.43
N LYS A 175 -0.42 4.08 0.42
CA LYS A 175 1.05 3.99 0.47
C LYS A 175 1.54 3.29 1.73
N THR A 176 0.95 3.55 2.89
CA THR A 176 1.34 2.84 4.12
C THR A 176 0.99 1.35 4.08
N ALA A 177 -0.13 0.99 3.43
CA ALA A 177 -0.51 -0.40 3.26
C ALA A 177 0.44 -1.14 2.30
N ILE A 178 0.81 -0.52 1.18
CA ILE A 178 1.73 -1.12 0.20
C ILE A 178 3.17 -1.12 0.73
N TRP A 179 3.57 -0.17 1.58
CA TRP A 179 4.87 -0.21 2.27
C TRP A 179 5.01 -1.42 3.20
N PHE A 180 3.92 -1.80 3.87
CA PHE A 180 3.92 -2.94 4.79
C PHE A 180 3.93 -4.29 4.05
N TRP A 181 3.38 -4.31 2.84
CA TRP A 181 3.27 -5.48 1.97
C TRP A 181 4.60 -5.83 1.30
#